data_AF-A0AAD4WID3-F1
#
_entry.id   AF-A0AAD4WID3-F1
#
_cell.length_a   1.000
_cell.length_b   1.000
_cell.length_c   1.000
_cell.angle_alpha   90.00
_cell.angle_beta   90.00
_cell.angle_gamma   90.00
#
_symmetry.space_group_name_H-M   'P 1'
#
loop_
_entity.id
_entity.type
_entity.pdbx_description
1 polymer ?
#
loop_
_entity_poly.entity_id
_entity_poly.type
_entity_poly.pdbx_seq_one_letter_code
_entity_poly.pdbx_strand_id
1 'polypeptide(L)'
;MAASGVLAGAIVMEVLHKNNYMHWSVLVKNYLLAQDLWDAVEATAEPPKGEDQDSDDRLKTWRKKNVAALHTIQISCGPEAFSVIRDMTSPKIAWYT
;
A
#
# COMPACT_ATOMS: atom_id res chain seq x y z
N MET A 1 -31.17 -0.74 2.95
CA MET A 1 -30.73 0.51 3.62
C MET A 1 -29.22 0.43 3.78
N ALA A 2 -28.44 1.03 2.87
CA ALA A 2 -26.99 1.11 3.04
C ALA A 2 -26.67 2.39 3.81
N ALA A 3 -26.11 2.26 5.00
CA ALA A 3 -25.66 3.40 5.80
C ALA A 3 -24.37 3.94 5.20
N SER A 4 -24.43 5.16 4.67
CA SER A 4 -23.24 5.90 4.24
C SER A 4 -22.73 6.71 5.44
N GLY A 5 -21.73 6.18 6.14
CA GLY A 5 -20.98 6.92 7.15
C GLY A 5 -19.79 7.59 6.48
N VAL A 6 -19.87 8.90 6.22
CA VAL A 6 -18.73 9.68 5.73
C VAL A 6 -17.86 10.04 6.93
N LEU A 7 -16.71 9.39 7.05
CA LEU A 7 -15.63 9.82 7.94
C LEU A 7 -14.88 10.97 7.27
N ALA A 8 -14.93 12.15 7.87
CA ALA A 8 -14.10 13.28 7.47
C ALA A 8 -12.63 12.87 7.49
N GLY A 9 -12.02 12.72 6.31
CA GLY A 9 -10.66 12.21 6.11
C GLY A 9 -10.58 11.10 5.04
N ALA A 10 -11.69 10.46 4.70
CA ALA A 10 -11.74 9.48 3.62
C ALA A 10 -11.82 10.20 2.27
N ILE A 11 -10.68 10.34 1.57
CA ILE A 11 -10.75 10.36 0.11
C ILE A 11 -11.42 9.03 -0.25
N VAL A 12 -12.65 9.08 -0.75
CA VAL A 12 -13.33 7.88 -1.25
C VAL A 12 -12.55 7.45 -2.49
N MET A 13 -11.56 6.59 -2.27
CA MET A 13 -10.81 5.95 -3.33
C MET A 13 -11.73 4.90 -3.95
N GLU A 14 -12.01 5.07 -5.25
CA GLU A 14 -12.67 4.03 -6.02
C GLU A 14 -11.86 2.74 -5.89
N VAL A 15 -12.50 1.66 -5.45
CA VAL A 15 -11.78 0.40 -5.23
C VAL A 15 -11.36 -0.23 -6.56
N LEU A 16 -10.21 -0.91 -6.58
CA LEU A 16 -9.72 -1.57 -7.79
C LEU A 16 -10.70 -2.64 -8.27
N HIS A 17 -11.02 -2.59 -9.56
CA HIS A 17 -11.69 -3.64 -10.30
C HIS A 17 -11.12 -3.74 -11.72
N LYS A 18 -11.55 -4.75 -12.48
CA LYS A 18 -11.00 -5.13 -13.80
C LYS A 18 -10.88 -4.02 -14.86
N ASN A 19 -11.58 -2.89 -14.70
CA ASN A 19 -11.72 -1.86 -15.73
C ASN A 19 -11.26 -0.47 -15.29
N ASN A 20 -10.74 -0.29 -14.07
CA ASN A 20 -10.39 1.04 -13.55
C ASN A 20 -8.93 1.19 -13.11
N TYR A 21 -8.04 0.23 -13.44
CA TYR A 21 -6.64 0.25 -12.99
C TYR A 21 -5.92 1.58 -13.26
N MET A 22 -6.10 2.19 -14.43
CA MET A 22 -5.48 3.48 -14.75
C MET A 22 -5.93 4.61 -13.82
N HIS A 23 -7.20 4.64 -13.43
CA HIS A 23 -7.72 5.66 -12.52
C HIS A 23 -7.31 5.37 -11.08
N TRP A 24 -7.53 4.12 -10.63
CA TRP A 24 -7.16 3.63 -9.31
C TRP A 24 -5.68 3.87 -9.01
N SER A 25 -4.78 3.47 -9.92
CA SER A 25 -3.34 3.53 -9.70
C SER A 25 -2.84 4.95 -9.47
N VAL A 26 -3.42 5.96 -10.16
CA VAL A 26 -3.07 7.37 -9.94
C VAL A 26 -3.47 7.82 -8.53
N LEU A 27 -4.68 7.48 -8.08
CA LEU A 27 -5.16 7.87 -6.74
C LEU A 27 -4.34 7.20 -5.64
N VAL A 28 -4.12 5.89 -5.74
CA VAL A 28 -3.37 5.14 -4.72
C VAL A 28 -1.90 5.54 -4.71
N LYS A 29 -1.28 5.75 -5.88
CA LYS A 29 0.10 6.25 -5.95
C LYS A 29 0.24 7.62 -5.30
N ASN A 30 -0.68 8.56 -5.59
CA ASN A 30 -0.65 9.89 -4.97
C ASN A 30 -0.83 9.83 -3.45
N TYR A 31 -1.72 8.96 -2.96
CA TYR A 31 -1.88 8.74 -1.54
C TYR A 31 -0.61 8.16 -0.90
N LEU A 32 0.00 7.13 -1.51
CA LEU A 32 1.25 6.53 -1.04
C LEU A 32 2.40 7.55 -1.03
N LEU A 33 2.49 8.42 -2.04
CA LEU A 33 3.47 9.51 -2.08
C LEU A 33 3.23 10.52 -0.94
N ALA A 34 1.99 10.93 -0.71
CA ALA A 34 1.63 11.86 0.37
C ALA A 34 1.92 11.30 1.77
N GLN A 35 1.88 9.97 1.92
CA GLN A 35 2.18 9.26 3.17
C GLN A 35 3.66 8.81 3.28
N ASP A 36 4.52 9.15 2.31
CA ASP A 36 5.93 8.72 2.29
C ASP A 36 6.08 7.17 2.31
N LEU A 37 5.19 6.50 1.58
CA LEU A 37 5.08 5.04 1.47
C LEU A 37 5.46 4.50 0.09
N TRP A 38 5.48 5.35 -0.95
CA TRP A 38 5.70 4.91 -2.33
C TRP A 38 7.05 4.22 -2.55
N ASP A 39 8.09 4.63 -1.82
CA ASP A 39 9.40 3.98 -1.86
C ASP A 39 9.34 2.49 -1.53
N ALA A 40 8.41 2.05 -0.67
CA ALA A 40 8.25 0.63 -0.38
C ALA A 40 7.72 -0.18 -1.58
N VAL A 41 7.02 0.46 -2.51
CA VAL A 41 6.51 -0.17 -3.75
C VAL A 41 7.61 -0.23 -4.82
N GLU A 42 8.43 0.81 -4.95
CA GLU A 42 9.49 0.87 -5.96
C GLU A 42 10.78 0.15 -5.54
N ALA A 43 11.20 0.31 -4.28
CA ALA A 43 12.46 -0.21 -3.78
C ALA A 43 12.58 -1.73 -3.98
N THR A 44 13.81 -2.20 -4.11
CA THR A 44 14.11 -3.61 -3.83
C THR A 44 13.61 -3.89 -2.42
N ALA A 45 12.83 -4.96 -2.24
CA ALA A 45 12.25 -5.37 -0.95
C ALA A 45 13.31 -5.79 0.10
N GLU A 46 14.55 -5.33 -0.06
CA GLU A 46 15.66 -5.60 0.82
C GLU A 46 15.62 -4.64 2.02
N PRO A 47 15.79 -5.18 3.23
CA PRO A 47 15.97 -4.37 4.42
C PRO A 47 17.26 -3.54 4.34
N PRO A 48 17.30 -2.35 4.97
CA PRO A 48 18.56 -1.61 5.13
C PRO A 48 19.65 -2.47 5.78
N LYS A 49 20.90 -2.34 5.30
CA LYS A 49 22.07 -3.10 5.77
C LYS A 49 22.83 -2.32 6.86
N GLY A 50 23.27 -3.02 7.91
CA GLY A 50 24.08 -2.49 9.02
C GLY A 50 23.74 -3.15 10.37
N GLU A 51 24.64 -3.09 11.35
CA GLU A 51 24.55 -3.80 12.64
C GLU A 51 24.52 -2.85 13.86
N ASP A 52 24.33 -1.55 13.66
CA ASP A 52 24.27 -0.55 14.74
C ASP A 52 22.84 -0.18 15.13
N GLN A 53 22.68 0.56 16.24
CA GLN A 53 21.38 0.99 16.76
C GLN A 53 20.60 1.85 15.75
N ASP A 54 21.30 2.64 14.94
CA ASP A 54 20.70 3.40 13.83
C ASP A 54 20.14 2.46 12.75
N SER A 55 20.85 1.36 12.45
CA SER A 55 20.38 0.32 11.55
C SER A 55 19.11 -0.37 12.06
N ASP A 56 18.99 -0.64 13.36
CA ASP A 56 17.78 -1.22 13.95
C ASP A 56 16.55 -0.29 13.83
N ASP A 57 16.73 1.01 14.08
CA ASP A 57 15.64 1.99 13.93
C ASP A 57 15.25 2.18 12.46
N ARG A 58 16.22 2.16 11.55
CA ARG A 58 16.00 2.17 10.10
C ARG A 58 15.28 0.91 9.63
N LEU A 59 15.65 -0.27 10.12
CA LEU A 59 14.98 -1.55 9.84
C LEU A 59 13.53 -1.53 10.31
N LYS A 60 13.27 -1.03 11.52
CA LYS A 60 11.93 -0.90 12.08
C LYS A 60 11.07 0.05 11.26
N THR A 61 11.63 1.19 10.86
CA THR A 61 10.96 2.19 10.01
C THR A 61 10.64 1.60 8.64
N TRP A 62 11.61 0.91 8.02
CA TRP A 62 11.44 0.21 6.76
C TRP A 62 10.32 -0.85 6.82
N ARG A 63 10.29 -1.68 7.87
CA ARG A 63 9.22 -2.69 8.07
C ARG A 63 7.85 -2.03 8.18
N LYS A 64 7.72 -0.96 8.98
CA LYS A 64 6.47 -0.23 9.14
C LYS A 64 5.98 0.35 7.82
N LYS A 65 6.84 0.99 7.03
CA LYS A 65 6.50 1.52 5.70
C LYS A 65 6.03 0.42 4.75
N ASN A 66 6.72 -0.72 4.71
CA ASN A 66 6.33 -1.85 3.85
C ASN A 66 4.94 -2.40 4.21
N VAL A 67 4.68 -2.62 5.50
CA VAL A 67 3.37 -3.10 5.97
C VAL A 67 2.28 -2.06 5.68
N ALA A 68 2.53 -0.78 5.93
CA ALA A 68 1.57 0.29 5.67
C ALA A 68 1.25 0.43 4.17
N ALA A 69 2.26 0.35 3.31
CA ALA A 69 2.08 0.39 1.86
C ALA A 69 1.26 -0.81 1.37
N LEU A 70 1.59 -2.03 1.82
CA LEU A 70 0.87 -3.25 1.45
C LEU A 70 -0.58 -3.17 1.92
N HIS A 71 -0.81 -2.76 3.16
CA HIS A 71 -2.14 -2.60 3.70
C HIS A 71 -2.96 -1.57 2.91
N THR A 72 -2.36 -0.43 2.55
CA THR A 72 -2.99 0.60 1.72
C THR A 72 -3.44 0.04 0.37
N ILE A 73 -2.59 -0.73 -0.30
CA ILE A 73 -2.93 -1.40 -1.56
C ILE A 73 -4.11 -2.35 -1.34
N GLN A 74 -4.01 -3.24 -0.34
CA GLN A 74 -5.04 -4.23 -0.02
C GLN A 74 -6.42 -3.63 0.26
N ILE A 75 -6.51 -2.60 1.10
CA ILE A 75 -7.80 -1.97 1.44
C ILE A 75 -8.38 -1.15 0.28
N SER A 76 -7.55 -0.76 -0.69
CA SER A 76 -7.99 -0.08 -1.90
C SER A 76 -8.47 -1.02 -2.99
N CYS A 77 -8.36 -2.34 -2.78
CA CYS A 77 -8.78 -3.33 -3.76
C CYS A 77 -10.24 -3.76 -3.56
N GLY A 78 -10.97 -3.93 -4.67
CA GLY A 78 -12.24 -4.64 -4.65
C GLY A 78 -12.05 -6.13 -4.35
N PRO A 79 -13.13 -6.88 -4.07
CA PRO A 79 -13.05 -8.27 -3.59
C PRO A 79 -12.25 -9.21 -4.51
N GLU A 80 -12.42 -9.08 -5.83
CA GLU A 80 -11.70 -9.88 -6.82
C GLU A 80 -10.20 -9.63 -6.75
N ALA A 81 -9.77 -8.36 -6.85
CA ALA A 81 -8.37 -7.99 -6.79
C ALA A 81 -7.74 -8.32 -5.42
N PHE A 82 -8.46 -8.07 -4.32
CA PHE A 82 -8.00 -8.40 -2.97
C PHE A 82 -7.76 -9.92 -2.82
N SER A 83 -8.62 -10.76 -3.39
CA SER A 83 -8.47 -12.21 -3.33
C SER A 83 -7.16 -12.72 -3.97
N VAL A 84 -6.62 -11.98 -4.94
CA VAL A 84 -5.35 -12.29 -5.61
C VAL A 84 -4.16 -11.89 -4.74
N ILE A 85 -4.23 -10.75 -4.05
CA ILE A 85 -3.08 -10.17 -3.33
C ILE A 85 -3.10 -10.37 -1.81
N ARG A 86 -4.14 -10.98 -1.23
CA ARG A 86 -4.35 -11.10 0.23
C ARG A 86 -3.21 -11.79 0.98
N ASP A 87 -2.51 -12.72 0.34
CA ASP A 87 -1.46 -13.53 0.97
C ASP A 87 -0.05 -13.04 0.58
N MET A 88 0.04 -11.93 -0.17
CA MET A 88 1.32 -11.32 -0.53
C MET A 88 1.92 -10.58 0.65
N THR A 89 3.24 -10.65 0.78
CA THR A 89 4.00 -10.02 1.88
C THR A 89 4.82 -8.82 1.42
N SER A 90 4.80 -8.52 0.12
CA SER A 90 5.53 -7.42 -0.49
C SER A 90 4.57 -6.44 -1.16
N PRO A 91 4.60 -5.14 -0.79
CA PRO A 91 3.80 -4.12 -1.47
C PRO A 91 4.14 -4.03 -2.96
N LYS A 92 5.41 -4.23 -3.33
CA LYS A 92 5.87 -4.28 -4.72
C LYS A 92 5.19 -5.41 -5.49
N ILE A 93 5.22 -6.64 -4.98
CA ILE A 93 4.60 -7.78 -5.66
C ILE A 93 3.08 -7.55 -5.80
N ALA A 94 2.44 -7.05 -4.74
CA ALA A 94 1.01 -6.73 -4.75
C ALA A 94 0.64 -5.65 -5.78
N TRP A 95 1.50 -4.66 -6.01
CA TRP A 95 1.24 -3.58 -6.97
C TRP A 95 1.33 -4.03 -8.45
N TYR A 96 2.20 -4.99 -8.75
CA TYR A 96 2.50 -5.44 -10.11
C TYR A 96 1.82 -6.77 -10.50
N THR A 97 0.94 -7.30 -9.64
CA THR A 97 0.10 -8.47 -9.98
C THR A 97 -1.19 -8.01 -10.64
#